data_AF-A0A967HS35-F1
#
_entry.id   AF-A0A967HS35-F1
#
_cell.length_a   1.000
_cell.length_b   1.000
_cell.length_c   1.000
_cell.angle_alpha   90.00
_cell.angle_beta   90.00
_cell.angle_gamma   90.00
#
_symmetry.space_group_name_H-M   'P 1'
#
loop_
_entity.id
_entity.type
_entity.pdbx_description
1 polymer ?
#
loop_
_entity_poly.entity_id
_entity_poly.type
_entity_poly.pdbx_seq_one_letter_code
_entity_poly.pdbx_strand_id
1 'polypeptide(L)' 'MVSKGTDPKDDGYSAFEATTGDGALLGPALAAAGVRRLFVGGLATDYCVRASVLDAAREGL' A
#
# COMPACT_ATOMS: atom_id res chain seq x y z
N MET A 1 3.54 8.04 -9.38
CA MET A 1 2.11 7.82 -9.01
C MET A 1 1.99 6.40 -8.49
N VAL A 2 1.09 6.16 -7.54
CA VAL A 2 0.78 4.83 -6.99
C VAL A 2 -0.72 4.62 -7.11
N SER A 3 -1.14 3.51 -7.70
CA SER A 3 -2.55 3.24 -8.03
C SER A 3 -2.96 1.83 -7.58
N LYS A 4 -4.17 1.70 -7.01
CA LYS A 4 -4.78 0.44 -6.56
C LYS A 4 -6.19 0.29 -7.13
N GLY A 5 -6.72 -0.94 -7.15
CA GLY A 5 -8.05 -1.23 -7.69
C GLY A 5 -8.13 -1.11 -9.21
N THR A 6 -7.00 -1.36 -9.89
CA THR A 6 -6.89 -1.29 -11.35
C THR A 6 -7.02 -2.65 -12.02
N ASP A 7 -6.99 -3.75 -11.26
CA ASP A 7 -7.29 -5.11 -11.71
C ASP A 7 -8.64 -5.56 -11.11
N PRO A 8 -9.58 -6.12 -11.90
CA PRO A 8 -10.85 -6.65 -11.38
C PRO A 8 -10.72 -7.74 -10.30
N LYS A 9 -9.55 -8.35 -10.14
CA LYS A 9 -9.27 -9.37 -9.13
C LYS A 9 -8.83 -8.80 -7.79
N ASP A 10 -8.40 -7.54 -7.76
CA ASP A 10 -8.00 -6.86 -6.53
C ASP A 10 -9.15 -6.00 -6.04
N ASP A 11 -9.61 -6.29 -4.82
CA ASP A 11 -10.55 -5.41 -4.12
C ASP A 11 -9.98 -3.99 -3.95
N GLY A 12 -8.64 -3.87 -3.97
CA GLY A 12 -7.92 -2.61 -4.02
C GLY A 12 -8.13 -1.79 -2.76
N TYR A 13 -8.29 -2.42 -1.61
CA TYR A 13 -8.43 -1.70 -0.33
C TYR A 13 -7.07 -1.30 0.21
N SER A 14 -6.09 -2.20 0.18
CA SER A 14 -4.78 -1.95 0.73
C SER A 14 -3.91 -1.17 -0.25
N ALA A 15 -3.16 -0.19 0.25
CA ALA A 15 -2.14 0.48 -0.55
C ALA A 15 -0.99 -0.48 -0.93
N PHE A 16 -0.84 -1.62 -0.23
CA PHE A 16 0.20 -2.61 -0.56
C PHE A 16 -0.16 -3.49 -1.76
N GLU A 17 -1.42 -3.48 -2.19
CA GLU A 17 -1.88 -4.05 -3.46
C GLU A 17 -1.62 -3.08 -4.63
N ALA A 18 -1.15 -1.86 -4.34
CA ALA A 18 -0.94 -0.84 -5.36
C ALA A 18 0.35 -1.05 -6.15
N THR A 19 0.35 -0.55 -7.38
CA THR A 19 1.53 -0.47 -8.24
C THR A 19 1.99 0.97 -8.43
N THR A 20 3.30 1.15 -8.53
CA THR A 20 3.95 2.40 -8.93
C THR A 20 3.78 2.63 -10.44
N GLY A 21 4.11 3.83 -10.93
CA GLY A 21 3.97 4.17 -12.35
C GLY A 21 4.85 3.36 -13.30
N ASP A 22 5.90 2.74 -12.78
CA ASP A 22 6.80 1.79 -13.44
C ASP A 22 6.43 0.32 -13.19
N GLY A 23 5.30 0.06 -12.53
CA GLY A 23 4.71 -1.28 -12.37
C GLY A 23 5.24 -2.09 -11.18
N ALA A 24 6.05 -1.50 -10.29
CA ALA A 24 6.51 -2.18 -9.08
C ALA A 24 5.44 -2.15 -7.99
N LEU A 25 5.38 -3.19 -7.16
CA LEU A 25 4.52 -3.20 -5.97
C LEU A 25 5.02 -2.20 -4.93
N LEU A 26 4.10 -1.58 -4.19
CA LEU A 26 4.42 -0.54 -3.22
C LEU A 26 5.38 -1.03 -2.11
N GLY A 27 5.12 -2.21 -1.52
CA GLY A 27 5.95 -2.78 -0.45
C GLY A 27 7.43 -2.92 -0.84
N PRO A 28 7.75 -3.67 -1.91
CA PRO A 28 9.11 -3.78 -2.44
C PRO A 28 9.76 -2.44 -2.79
N ALA A 29 9.00 -1.50 -3.34
CA ALA A 29 9.51 -0.16 -3.66
C ALA A 29 9.90 0.62 -2.40
N LEU A 30 9.10 0.54 -1.32
CA LEU A 30 9.42 1.15 -0.02
C LEU A 30 10.64 0.50 0.64
N ALA A 31 10.75 -0.82 0.57
CA ALA A 31 11.89 -1.57 1.08
C ALA A 31 13.19 -1.19 0.34
N ALA A 32 13.14 -1.13 -1.00
CA ALA A 32 14.27 -0.70 -1.83
C ALA A 32 14.70 0.74 -1.56
N ALA A 33 13.76 1.61 -1.18
CA ALA A 33 14.02 2.98 -0.75
C ALA A 33 14.53 3.10 0.70
N GLY A 34 14.64 2.00 1.46
CA GLY A 34 15.12 1.99 2.84
C GLY A 34 14.14 2.62 3.84
N VAL A 35 12.84 2.62 3.53
CA VAL A 35 11.80 3.16 4.42
C VAL A 35 11.63 2.22 5.62
N ARG A 36 11.55 2.81 6.82
CA ARG A 36 11.42 2.07 8.10
C ARG A 36 10.29 2.57 9.00
N ARG A 37 9.52 3.54 8.51
CA ARG A 37 8.40 4.15 9.23
C ARG A 37 7.43 4.74 8.24
N LEU A 38 6.16 4.43 8.41
CA LEU A 38 5.07 5.02 7.64
C LEU A 38 4.21 5.95 8.50
N PHE A 39 3.78 7.06 7.91
CA PHE A 39 2.72 7.90 8.45
C PHE A 39 1.51 7.74 7.54
N VAL A 40 0.42 7.21 8.08
CA VAL A 40 -0.77 6.87 7.29
C VAL A 40 -1.91 7.82 7.69
N GLY A 41 -2.47 8.49 6.69
CA GLY A 41 -3.65 9.35 6.82
C GLY A 41 -4.47 9.32 5.54
N GLY A 42 -5.74 9.72 5.61
CA GLY A 42 -6.66 9.67 4.48
C GLY A 42 -7.99 9.03 4.84
N LEU A 43 -8.72 8.56 3.83
CA LEU A 43 -10.05 7.97 3.96
C LEU A 43 -10.20 6.71 3.09
N ALA A 44 -11.09 5.78 3.43
CA ALA A 44 -11.82 5.72 4.70
C ALA A 44 -10.97 5.06 5.80
N THR A 45 -11.12 5.53 7.04
CA THR A 45 -10.32 5.09 8.19
C THR A 45 -10.45 3.58 8.44
N ASP A 46 -11.66 3.05 8.29
CA ASP A 46 -12.07 1.67 8.58
C ASP A 46 -11.85 0.68 7.43
N TYR A 47 -11.62 1.18 6.21
CA TYR A 47 -11.33 0.37 5.03
C TYR A 47 -9.89 0.55 4.56
N CYS A 48 -9.66 1.51 3.65
CA CYS A 48 -8.39 1.64 2.94
C CYS A 48 -7.23 1.93 3.90
N VAL A 49 -7.45 2.80 4.89
CA VAL A 49 -6.43 3.11 5.90
C VAL A 49 -6.14 1.88 6.76
N ARG A 50 -7.19 1.26 7.32
CA ARG A 50 -7.05 0.06 8.16
C ARG A 50 -6.36 -1.09 7.41
N ALA A 51 -6.79 -1.40 6.19
CA ALA A 51 -6.17 -2.44 5.38
C ALA A 51 -4.68 -2.15 5.12
N SER A 52 -4.36 -0.91 4.72
CA SER A 52 -2.98 -0.50 4.43
C SER A 52 -2.07 -0.58 5.66
N VAL A 53 -2.54 -0.17 6.85
CA VAL A 53 -1.74 -0.25 8.09
C VAL A 53 -1.52 -1.69 8.51
N LEU A 54 -2.51 -2.57 8.36
CA LEU A 54 -2.36 -3.98 8.70
C LEU A 54 -1.35 -4.69 7.80
N ASP A 55 -1.32 -4.37 6.50
CA ASP A 55 -0.31 -4.95 5.60
C ASP A 55 1.08 -4.36 5.83
N ALA A 56 1.21 -3.05 6.07
CA ALA A 56 2.46 -2.45 6.50
C ALA A 56 3.05 -3.17 7.72
N ALA A 57 2.21 -3.41 8.74
CA ALA A 57 2.63 -4.08 9.95
C ALA A 57 3.09 -5.54 9.70
N ARG A 58 2.47 -6.24 8.74
CA ARG A 58 2.88 -7.60 8.33
C ARG A 58 4.23 -7.61 7.61
N GLU A 59 4.52 -6.56 6.85
CA GLU A 59 5.81 -6.37 6.17
C GLU A 59 6.91 -5.80 7.10
N GLY A 60 6.58 -5.46 8.34
CA GLY A 60 7.51 -4.94 9.34
C GLY A 60 7.80 -3.44 9.22
N LEU A 61 6.86 -2.68 8.65
CA LEU A 61 6.91 -1.22 8.47
C LEU A 61 6.13 -0.44 9.53
#